data_AF-S9VVH2-F1
#
_entry.id   AF-S9VVH2-F1
#
_cell.length_a   1.000
_cell.length_b   1.000
_cell.length_c   1.000
_cell.angle_alpha   90.00
_cell.angle_beta   90.00
_cell.angle_gamma   90.00
#
_symmetry.space_group_name_H-M   'P 1'
#
loop_
_entity.id
_entity.type
_entity.pdbx_description
1 polymer ?
#
loop_
_entity_poly.entity_id
_entity_poly.type
_entity_poly.pdbx_seq_one_letter_code
_entity_poly.pdbx_strand_id
1 'polypeptide(L)'
;MISTKKAKSRPKPPMDRSDSVKRRAARSARFSSGTDLKFQALQKKRIKEQEVFEARQSKHWKESTILVGTCTQMCPEFEVAERTIQKSIHPYERHPETQQPNPNFTVKAYHRPAAGKGPILPSDVRPPAILKKTTEYLFREILGKHHLPEAHAFVRDRTRAVRQDFSVQSSFTDESIHCHELIARFHIVSLHELKDQPAFSCQQEIEQLSKVLYTLGQLYDYNWLKNRVSLHEPEFRAYMVLLSLGDPAISMETLTWSAEILEKPIVRTALTLHSYAQRNNHTEQKSKNIDLSLISSINTEGAPNFYTRFFKVTKSFKTTFLMACIIDLFLPSIRTGALKAMKKSYLSAHANIPFTDLSRILSVPYDEDLIKICKSHGLQIAFKGEQPVSVALNKRILIHDPLPMDNQFSYIANTKHPRIPISNIICVATDNVKLQRRHSKKYKRSALLNTGPS
;
A
#
# COMPACT_ATOMS: atom_id res chain seq x y z
N MET A 1 -1.30 37.71 82.93
CA MET A 1 -1.91 38.96 82.44
C MET A 1 -0.89 39.64 81.53
N ILE A 2 -1.20 39.82 80.24
CA ILE A 2 -0.87 40.99 79.39
C ILE A 2 -1.57 40.75 78.04
N SER A 3 -2.19 41.81 77.54
CA SER A 3 -3.33 41.88 76.64
C SER A 3 -2.93 41.94 75.15
N THR A 4 -3.64 41.21 74.28
CA THR A 4 -3.54 41.30 72.82
C THR A 4 -4.59 42.28 72.28
N LYS A 5 -4.15 43.40 71.70
CA LYS A 5 -5.04 44.36 70.99
C LYS A 5 -5.27 43.88 69.54
N LYS A 6 -6.53 43.62 69.17
CA LYS A 6 -7.00 43.41 67.79
C LYS A 6 -7.03 44.74 67.02
N ALA A 7 -6.43 44.77 65.83
CA ALA A 7 -6.59 45.86 64.86
C ALA A 7 -7.88 45.69 64.05
N LYS A 8 -8.69 46.75 63.95
CA LYS A 8 -9.94 46.81 63.16
C LYS A 8 -9.63 46.95 61.66
N SER A 9 -10.17 46.07 60.81
CA SER A 9 -10.09 46.17 59.34
C SER A 9 -11.11 47.16 58.78
N ARG A 10 -10.68 48.09 57.92
CA ARG A 10 -11.57 48.98 57.13
C ARG A 10 -12.41 48.18 56.12
N PRO A 11 -13.69 48.54 55.88
CA PRO A 11 -14.50 47.89 54.85
C PRO A 11 -14.02 48.29 53.45
N LYS A 12 -13.90 47.31 52.54
CA LYS A 12 -13.62 47.55 51.12
C LYS A 12 -14.88 48.06 50.41
N PRO A 13 -14.77 49.03 49.48
CA PRO A 13 -15.92 49.52 48.73
C PRO A 13 -16.48 48.41 47.80
N PRO A 14 -17.78 48.45 47.46
CA PRO A 14 -18.38 47.41 46.64
C PRO A 14 -17.82 47.48 45.22
N MET A 15 -17.10 46.43 44.80
CA MET A 15 -16.68 46.29 43.41
C MET A 15 -17.91 45.98 42.55
N ASP A 16 -18.26 46.92 41.67
CA ASP A 16 -19.19 46.68 40.58
C ASP A 16 -18.65 45.55 39.69
N ARG A 17 -19.30 44.37 39.78
CA ARG A 17 -18.90 43.15 39.08
C ARG A 17 -19.21 43.21 37.58
N SER A 18 -20.06 44.12 37.13
CA SER A 18 -20.51 44.23 35.74
C SER A 18 -19.35 44.58 34.78
N ASP A 19 -18.40 45.37 35.27
CA ASP A 19 -17.27 45.87 34.49
C ASP A 19 -16.10 44.86 34.40
N SER A 20 -16.00 43.95 35.38
CA SER A 20 -15.01 42.87 35.37
C SER A 20 -15.29 41.81 34.30
N VAL A 21 -16.57 41.51 34.06
CA VAL A 21 -17.00 40.55 33.04
C VAL A 21 -16.79 41.13 31.64
N LYS A 22 -17.12 42.41 31.43
CA LYS A 22 -16.85 43.12 30.17
C LYS A 22 -15.35 43.21 29.87
N ARG A 23 -14.50 43.51 30.87
CA ARG A 23 -13.04 43.52 30.70
C ARG A 23 -12.46 42.13 30.43
N ARG A 24 -13.00 41.07 31.04
CA ARG A 24 -12.57 39.68 30.81
C ARG A 24 -12.99 39.19 29.42
N ALA A 25 -14.20 39.54 28.97
CA ALA A 25 -14.67 39.31 27.61
C ALA A 25 -13.85 40.10 26.57
N ALA A 26 -13.53 41.37 26.85
CA ALA A 26 -12.67 42.18 25.99
C ALA A 26 -11.22 41.68 25.94
N ARG A 27 -10.69 41.13 27.05
CA ARG A 27 -9.37 40.45 27.07
C ARG A 27 -9.41 39.16 26.26
N SER A 28 -10.46 38.34 26.44
CA SER A 28 -10.63 37.10 25.67
C SER A 28 -10.77 37.37 24.17
N ALA A 29 -11.47 38.44 23.78
CA ALA A 29 -11.59 38.88 22.39
C ALA A 29 -10.28 39.47 21.81
N ARG A 30 -9.39 40.01 22.66
CA ARG A 30 -8.05 40.47 22.25
C ARG A 30 -7.05 39.34 22.05
N PHE A 31 -7.30 38.17 22.63
CA PHE A 31 -6.45 36.97 22.50
C PHE A 31 -7.00 35.91 21.53
N SER A 32 -8.27 36.01 21.10
CA SER A 32 -8.79 35.16 20.03
C SER A 32 -8.30 35.65 18.68
N SER A 33 -7.45 34.86 18.02
CA SER A 33 -7.09 35.11 16.63
C SER A 33 -8.36 35.06 15.75
N GLY A 34 -8.38 35.74 14.59
CA GLY A 34 -9.53 35.66 13.66
C GLY A 34 -9.86 34.21 13.24
N THR A 35 -8.85 33.35 13.25
CA THR A 35 -8.95 31.90 13.07
C THR A 35 -9.72 31.18 14.19
N ASP A 36 -9.56 31.58 15.46
CA ASP A 36 -10.30 31.00 16.59
C ASP A 36 -11.78 31.32 16.53
N LEU A 37 -12.13 32.56 16.13
CA LEU A 37 -13.53 32.97 15.96
C LEU A 37 -14.21 32.20 14.83
N LYS A 38 -13.51 32.01 13.70
CA LYS A 38 -14.01 31.20 12.58
C LYS A 38 -14.28 29.75 13.00
N PHE A 39 -13.35 29.14 13.73
CA PHE A 39 -13.51 27.77 14.21
C PHE A 39 -14.66 27.62 15.22
N GLN A 40 -14.82 28.55 16.17
CA GLN A 40 -15.95 28.55 17.09
C GLN A 40 -17.30 28.64 16.38
N ALA A 41 -17.40 29.46 15.32
CA ALA A 41 -18.60 29.54 14.50
C ALA A 41 -18.90 28.21 13.77
N LEU A 42 -17.86 27.58 13.20
CA LEU A 42 -17.97 26.27 12.56
C LEU A 42 -18.36 25.17 13.56
N GLN A 43 -17.85 25.21 14.78
CA GLN A 43 -18.22 24.27 15.85
C GLN A 43 -19.70 24.38 16.24
N LYS A 44 -20.24 25.60 16.33
CA LYS A 44 -21.69 25.79 16.56
C LYS A 44 -22.53 25.25 15.41
N LYS A 45 -22.10 25.48 14.16
CA LYS A 45 -22.78 24.93 12.97
C LYS A 45 -22.74 23.40 12.96
N ARG A 46 -21.59 22.82 13.34
CA ARG A 46 -21.35 21.39 13.44
C ARG A 46 -22.29 20.70 14.44
N ILE A 47 -22.46 21.28 15.63
CA ILE A 47 -23.37 20.74 16.66
C ILE A 47 -24.81 20.69 16.14
N LYS A 48 -25.28 21.78 15.52
CA LYS A 48 -26.63 21.82 14.91
C LYS A 48 -26.81 20.81 13.78
N GLU A 49 -25.80 20.64 12.93
CA GLU A 49 -25.83 19.62 11.87
C GLU A 49 -25.92 18.22 12.45
N GLN A 50 -25.16 17.94 13.52
CA GLN A 50 -25.19 16.66 14.22
C GLN A 50 -26.56 16.37 14.82
N GLU A 51 -27.16 17.32 15.54
CA GLU A 51 -28.51 17.18 16.12
C GLU A 51 -29.56 16.88 15.03
N VAL A 52 -29.51 17.60 13.91
CA VAL A 52 -30.43 17.38 12.77
C VAL A 52 -30.19 16.02 12.13
N PHE A 53 -28.94 15.60 12.00
CA PHE A 53 -28.59 14.31 11.40
C PHE A 53 -29.05 13.14 12.27
N GLU A 54 -28.78 13.20 13.57
CA GLU A 54 -29.21 12.18 14.54
C GLU A 54 -30.73 12.11 14.63
N ALA A 55 -31.44 13.25 14.61
CA ALA A 55 -32.90 13.30 14.60
C ALA A 55 -33.53 12.66 13.34
N ARG A 56 -32.80 12.60 12.22
CA ARG A 56 -33.26 11.98 10.97
C ARG A 56 -32.95 10.48 10.87
N GLN A 57 -32.10 9.94 11.73
CA GLN A 57 -31.74 8.53 11.65
C GLN A 57 -32.84 7.65 12.25
N SER A 58 -33.36 6.72 11.45
CA SER A 58 -34.20 5.64 11.97
C SER A 58 -33.35 4.62 12.73
N LYS A 59 -33.90 4.11 13.84
CA LYS A 59 -33.32 2.99 14.59
C LYS A 59 -33.45 1.65 13.83
N HIS A 60 -34.27 1.59 12.79
CA HIS A 60 -34.48 0.38 11.98
C HIS A 60 -33.69 0.45 10.67
N TRP A 61 -32.85 -0.56 10.42
CA TRP A 61 -31.90 -0.58 9.30
C TRP A 61 -32.57 -0.49 7.91
N LYS A 62 -33.80 -0.97 7.75
CA LYS A 62 -34.53 -0.90 6.46
C LYS A 62 -34.98 0.51 6.09
N GLU A 63 -35.13 1.37 7.09
CA GLU A 63 -35.57 2.75 6.95
C GLU A 63 -34.39 3.73 7.02
N SER A 64 -33.18 3.23 7.30
CA SER A 64 -31.96 4.01 7.29
C SER A 64 -31.63 4.45 5.88
N THR A 65 -31.39 5.75 5.69
CA THR A 65 -30.90 6.30 4.43
C THR A 65 -29.41 6.08 4.29
N ILE A 66 -28.94 5.81 3.07
CA ILE A 66 -27.51 5.72 2.77
C ILE A 66 -26.91 7.12 2.93
N LEU A 67 -25.78 7.23 3.64
CA LEU A 67 -25.07 8.50 3.76
C LEU A 67 -24.56 8.94 2.39
N VAL A 68 -24.92 10.15 1.98
CA VAL A 68 -24.38 10.81 0.79
C VAL A 68 -23.51 11.99 1.24
N GLY A 69 -22.26 12.01 0.81
CA GLY A 69 -21.33 13.09 1.10
C GLY A 69 -21.72 14.39 0.42
N THR A 70 -21.55 15.52 1.11
CA THR A 70 -21.88 16.87 0.62
C THR A 70 -20.66 17.79 0.58
N CYS A 71 -19.48 17.31 0.98
CA CYS A 71 -18.24 18.08 0.91
C CYS A 71 -17.80 18.27 -0.55
N THR A 72 -17.92 19.49 -1.07
CA THR A 72 -17.57 19.83 -2.45
C THR A 72 -16.08 20.12 -2.67
N GLN A 73 -15.27 20.03 -1.62
CA GLN A 73 -13.83 20.31 -1.64
C GLN A 73 -13.01 19.05 -1.32
N MET A 74 -11.70 19.06 -1.59
CA MET A 74 -10.82 17.92 -1.26
C MET A 74 -10.65 17.69 0.25
N CYS A 75 -10.98 18.70 1.07
CA CYS A 75 -11.01 18.65 2.52
C CYS A 75 -12.22 19.43 3.06
N PRO A 76 -12.98 18.91 4.04
CA PRO A 76 -14.04 19.64 4.73
C PRO A 76 -13.52 20.93 5.39
N GLU A 77 -14.28 22.02 5.33
CA GLU A 77 -13.88 23.31 5.91
C GLU A 77 -13.63 23.22 7.42
N PHE A 78 -14.46 22.44 8.13
CA PHE A 78 -14.30 22.21 9.55
C PHE A 78 -12.95 21.58 9.89
N GLU A 79 -12.54 20.55 9.13
CA GLU A 79 -11.26 19.86 9.33
C GLU A 79 -10.07 20.79 9.02
N VAL A 80 -10.17 21.63 7.98
CA VAL A 80 -9.13 22.62 7.68
C VAL A 80 -8.97 23.59 8.85
N ALA A 81 -10.07 24.12 9.39
CA ALA A 81 -10.03 25.05 10.52
C ALA A 81 -9.47 24.37 11.78
N GLU A 82 -9.89 23.13 12.07
CA GLU A 82 -9.39 22.34 13.20
C GLU A 82 -7.87 22.12 13.11
N ARG A 83 -7.40 21.61 11.97
CA ARG A 83 -5.96 21.36 11.75
C ARG A 83 -5.13 22.64 11.72
N THR A 84 -5.73 23.78 11.33
CA THR A 84 -5.07 25.09 11.39
C THR A 84 -4.80 25.50 12.84
N ILE A 85 -5.78 25.37 13.73
CA ILE A 85 -5.62 25.68 15.17
C ILE A 85 -4.63 24.72 15.82
N GLN A 86 -4.72 23.43 15.49
CA GLN A 86 -3.81 22.39 15.97
C GLN A 86 -2.40 22.49 15.36
N LYS A 87 -2.16 23.42 14.42
CA LYS A 87 -0.90 23.59 13.67
C LYS A 87 -0.43 22.30 12.99
N SER A 88 -1.37 21.46 12.53
CA SER A 88 -1.13 20.14 11.95
C SER A 88 -1.36 20.10 10.42
N ILE A 89 -1.42 21.26 9.76
CA ILE A 89 -1.50 21.36 8.29
C ILE A 89 -0.15 20.95 7.68
N HIS A 90 -0.19 19.97 6.78
CA HIS A 90 1.00 19.43 6.13
C HIS A 90 1.63 20.47 5.18
N PRO A 91 2.96 20.47 4.96
CA PRO A 91 3.60 21.39 4.00
C PRO A 91 2.98 21.38 2.59
N TYR A 92 2.59 20.20 2.09
CA TYR A 92 1.91 20.06 0.79
C TYR A 92 0.50 20.65 0.72
N GLU A 93 -0.06 21.07 1.86
CA GLU A 93 -1.41 21.65 1.95
C GLU A 93 -1.37 23.17 2.13
N ARG A 94 -0.16 23.76 2.10
CA ARG A 94 0.07 25.20 2.27
C ARG A 94 0.32 25.86 0.91
N HIS A 95 -0.10 27.12 0.78
CA HIS A 95 0.26 27.91 -0.40
C HIS A 95 1.78 28.15 -0.43
N PRO A 96 2.46 28.01 -1.57
CA PRO A 96 3.92 28.18 -1.67
C PRO A 96 4.41 29.52 -1.13
N GLU A 97 3.70 30.60 -1.44
CA GLU A 97 4.11 31.97 -1.06
C GLU A 97 3.69 32.36 0.35
N THR A 98 2.42 32.17 0.71
CA THR A 98 1.88 32.67 1.99
C THR A 98 2.13 31.70 3.14
N GLN A 99 2.49 30.45 2.85
CA GLN A 99 2.61 29.34 3.82
C GLN A 99 1.34 29.09 4.64
N GLN A 100 0.21 29.69 4.24
CA GLN A 100 -1.09 29.51 4.87
C GLN A 100 -1.84 28.32 4.24
N PRO A 101 -2.74 27.67 4.98
CA PRO A 101 -3.60 26.62 4.44
C PRO A 101 -4.42 27.15 3.27
N ASN A 102 -4.43 26.44 2.15
CA ASN A 102 -5.22 26.81 0.97
C ASN A 102 -6.26 25.73 0.67
N PRO A 103 -7.57 26.06 0.53
CA PRO A 103 -8.62 25.10 0.19
C PRO A 103 -8.35 24.29 -1.08
N ASN A 104 -7.58 24.82 -2.03
CA ASN A 104 -7.21 24.13 -3.27
C ASN A 104 -6.11 23.08 -3.07
N PHE A 105 -5.39 23.09 -1.94
CA PHE A 105 -4.29 22.15 -1.64
C PHE A 105 -4.60 21.23 -0.46
N THR A 106 -5.50 21.61 0.44
CA THR A 106 -5.85 20.80 1.62
C THR A 106 -6.58 19.53 1.20
N VAL A 107 -6.16 18.38 1.76
CA VAL A 107 -6.79 17.09 1.49
C VAL A 107 -7.20 16.46 2.82
N LYS A 108 -8.42 15.92 2.88
CA LYS A 108 -8.96 15.26 4.07
C LYS A 108 -7.99 14.20 4.62
N ALA A 109 -7.60 14.31 5.88
CA ALA A 109 -6.73 13.35 6.56
C ALA A 109 -7.51 12.10 7.01
N TYR A 110 -6.85 10.95 7.06
CA TYR A 110 -7.50 9.73 7.53
C TYR A 110 -7.73 9.78 9.04
N HIS A 111 -8.96 9.52 9.46
CA HIS A 111 -9.31 9.44 10.87
C HIS A 111 -9.79 8.02 11.20
N ARG A 112 -9.13 7.38 12.16
CA ARG A 112 -9.61 6.08 12.68
C ARG A 112 -11.00 6.30 13.30
N PRO A 113 -12.00 5.47 12.94
CA PRO A 113 -13.25 5.42 13.70
C PRO A 113 -12.90 5.11 15.16
N ALA A 114 -13.27 6.01 16.08
CA ALA A 114 -12.99 5.86 17.50
C ALA A 114 -14.31 5.86 18.27
N ALA A 115 -14.44 4.96 19.24
CA ALA A 115 -15.61 4.90 20.10
C ALA A 115 -15.80 6.25 20.82
N GLY A 116 -17.02 6.78 20.81
CA GLY A 116 -17.36 8.06 21.44
C GLY A 116 -17.10 9.31 20.58
N LYS A 117 -16.50 9.20 19.39
CA LYS A 117 -16.64 10.25 18.38
C LYS A 117 -18.05 10.15 17.78
N GLY A 118 -18.75 11.29 17.69
CA GLY A 118 -20.12 11.37 17.14
C GLY A 118 -20.24 10.80 15.72
N PRO A 119 -21.45 10.74 15.16
CA PRO A 119 -21.68 10.19 13.84
C PRO A 119 -20.89 10.94 12.75
N ILE A 120 -20.54 10.23 11.69
CA ILE A 120 -19.93 10.84 10.50
C ILE A 120 -21.01 11.65 9.78
N LEU A 121 -20.78 12.95 9.63
CA LEU A 121 -21.76 13.84 9.02
C LEU A 121 -21.61 13.92 7.50
N PRO A 122 -22.70 14.19 6.75
CA PRO A 122 -22.63 14.41 5.31
C PRO A 122 -21.61 15.47 4.90
N SER A 123 -21.45 16.56 5.67
CA SER A 123 -20.48 17.63 5.37
C SER A 123 -19.02 17.21 5.52
N ASP A 124 -18.73 16.09 6.18
CA ASP A 124 -17.38 15.54 6.32
C ASP A 124 -16.98 14.66 5.15
N VAL A 125 -17.95 14.16 4.40
CA VAL A 125 -17.72 13.11 3.41
C VAL A 125 -17.77 13.72 2.02
N ARG A 126 -16.77 13.38 1.21
CA ARG A 126 -16.68 13.84 -0.18
C ARG A 126 -17.49 12.91 -1.09
N PRO A 127 -18.31 13.43 -2.01
CA PRO A 127 -19.02 12.59 -2.97
C PRO A 127 -18.05 12.01 -4.02
N PRO A 128 -18.45 10.95 -4.76
CA PRO A 128 -17.58 10.21 -5.69
C PRO A 128 -16.80 11.07 -6.69
N ALA A 129 -17.43 12.08 -7.30
CA ALA A 129 -16.76 12.98 -8.24
C ALA A 129 -15.59 13.76 -7.60
N ILE A 130 -15.76 14.19 -6.34
CA ILE A 130 -14.72 14.90 -5.59
C ILE A 130 -13.63 13.94 -5.12
N LEU A 131 -13.98 12.69 -4.77
CA LEU A 131 -13.01 11.65 -4.45
C LEU A 131 -12.12 11.30 -5.63
N LYS A 132 -12.69 11.19 -6.84
CA LYS A 132 -11.93 11.04 -8.10
C LYS A 132 -10.98 12.19 -8.32
N LYS A 133 -11.48 13.43 -8.29
CA LYS A 133 -10.64 14.64 -8.42
C LYS A 133 -9.51 14.68 -7.38
N THR A 134 -9.81 14.32 -6.14
CA THR A 134 -8.81 14.29 -5.06
C THR A 134 -7.73 13.24 -5.32
N THR A 135 -8.13 12.05 -5.76
CA THR A 135 -7.20 10.95 -6.04
C THR A 135 -6.28 11.30 -7.22
N GLU A 136 -6.84 11.89 -8.27
CA GLU A 136 -6.08 12.40 -9.40
C GLU A 136 -5.12 13.52 -8.98
N TYR A 137 -5.53 14.44 -8.11
CA TYR A 137 -4.63 15.47 -7.54
C TYR A 137 -3.46 14.84 -6.77
N LEU A 138 -3.72 13.87 -5.88
CA LEU A 138 -2.67 13.20 -5.10
C LEU A 138 -1.62 12.53 -6.01
N PHE A 139 -2.04 11.89 -7.09
CA PHE A 139 -1.11 11.16 -7.96
C PHE A 139 -0.49 12.02 -9.06
N ARG A 140 -1.23 12.97 -9.64
CA ARG A 140 -0.74 13.81 -10.75
C ARG A 140 -0.01 15.06 -10.27
N GLU A 141 -0.52 15.72 -9.23
CA GLU A 141 0.08 16.95 -8.71
C GLU A 141 1.12 16.66 -7.64
N ILE A 142 0.77 15.91 -6.59
CA ILE A 142 1.70 15.67 -5.47
C ILE A 142 2.84 14.75 -5.91
N LEU A 143 2.54 13.54 -6.38
CA LEU A 143 3.59 12.62 -6.86
C LEU A 143 4.19 13.02 -8.22
N GLY A 144 3.59 13.98 -8.93
CA GLY A 144 4.18 14.57 -10.12
C GLY A 144 5.28 15.59 -9.83
N LYS A 145 5.23 16.24 -8.64
CA LYS A 145 6.14 17.31 -8.23
C LYS A 145 7.13 16.88 -7.14
N HIS A 146 6.81 15.86 -6.36
CA HIS A 146 7.60 15.42 -5.22
C HIS A 146 8.07 13.97 -5.38
N HIS A 147 9.24 13.68 -4.79
CA HIS A 147 9.79 12.34 -4.78
C HIS A 147 8.93 11.41 -3.90
N LEU A 148 8.77 10.16 -4.35
CA LEU A 148 7.93 9.18 -3.65
C LEU A 148 8.32 8.98 -2.17
N PRO A 149 9.61 8.81 -1.79
CA PRO A 149 9.97 8.60 -0.38
C PRO A 149 9.48 9.71 0.56
N GLU A 150 9.49 10.96 0.10
CA GLU A 150 9.06 12.13 0.87
C GLU A 150 7.53 12.22 0.94
N ALA A 151 6.86 12.03 -0.20
CA ALA A 151 5.42 12.20 -0.31
C ALA A 151 4.61 10.97 0.14
N HIS A 152 5.25 9.81 0.26
CA HIS A 152 4.58 8.53 0.50
C HIS A 152 3.68 8.54 1.73
N ALA A 153 4.18 8.99 2.88
CA ALA A 153 3.42 8.98 4.13
C ALA A 153 2.15 9.84 4.02
N PHE A 154 2.26 11.01 3.39
CA PHE A 154 1.13 11.91 3.14
C PHE A 154 0.13 11.29 2.17
N VAL A 155 0.58 10.83 0.99
CA VAL A 155 -0.32 10.27 -0.04
C VAL A 155 -1.01 9.01 0.46
N ARG A 156 -0.30 8.13 1.17
CA ARG A 156 -0.86 6.92 1.78
C ARG A 156 -1.95 7.23 2.81
N ASP A 157 -1.74 8.26 3.65
CA ASP A 157 -2.77 8.71 4.59
C ASP A 157 -4.01 9.24 3.86
N ARG A 158 -3.81 10.15 2.91
CA ARG A 158 -4.93 10.80 2.18
C ARG A 158 -5.71 9.82 1.30
N THR A 159 -5.05 8.86 0.67
CA THR A 159 -5.72 7.79 -0.10
C THR A 159 -6.51 6.83 0.79
N ARG A 160 -6.06 6.59 2.03
CA ARG A 160 -6.85 5.86 3.04
C ARG A 160 -8.12 6.63 3.44
N ALA A 161 -8.05 7.96 3.56
CA ALA A 161 -9.21 8.81 3.78
C ALA A 161 -10.20 8.80 2.60
N VAL A 162 -9.70 8.78 1.36
CA VAL A 162 -10.52 8.62 0.15
C VAL A 162 -11.30 7.30 0.19
N ARG A 163 -10.62 6.19 0.47
CA ARG A 163 -11.26 4.87 0.60
C ARG A 163 -12.30 4.82 1.72
N GLN A 164 -12.00 5.46 2.85
CA GLN A 164 -12.95 5.57 3.96
C GLN A 164 -14.23 6.30 3.52
N ASP A 165 -14.12 7.40 2.79
CA ASP A 165 -15.30 8.13 2.29
C ASP A 165 -16.13 7.29 1.32
N PHE A 166 -15.52 6.50 0.43
CA PHE A 166 -16.27 5.56 -0.43
C PHE A 166 -17.00 4.49 0.38
N SER A 167 -16.33 3.92 1.38
CA SER A 167 -16.89 2.86 2.23
C SER A 167 -18.09 3.36 3.04
N VAL A 168 -17.99 4.53 3.67
CA VAL A 168 -19.08 5.11 4.47
C VAL A 168 -20.30 5.43 3.59
N GLN A 169 -20.10 5.76 2.32
CA GLN A 169 -21.19 6.00 1.36
C GLN A 169 -21.70 4.72 0.68
N SER A 170 -21.12 3.55 0.97
CA SER A 170 -21.42 2.29 0.25
C SER A 170 -21.39 2.46 -1.28
N SER A 171 -20.36 3.13 -1.80
CA SER A 171 -20.31 3.57 -3.19
C SER A 171 -19.77 2.49 -4.15
N PHE A 172 -20.65 2.02 -5.05
CA PHE A 172 -20.34 1.10 -6.15
C PHE A 172 -20.39 1.83 -7.51
N THR A 173 -19.53 2.84 -7.66
CA THR A 173 -19.48 3.73 -8.83
C THR A 173 -18.19 3.52 -9.65
N ASP A 174 -18.18 3.96 -10.90
CA ASP A 174 -16.98 3.90 -11.75
C ASP A 174 -15.84 4.77 -11.18
N GLU A 175 -16.18 5.88 -10.49
CA GLU A 175 -15.21 6.67 -9.74
C GLU A 175 -14.56 5.88 -8.60
N SER A 176 -15.35 5.05 -7.90
CA SER A 176 -14.84 4.17 -6.84
C SER A 176 -13.84 3.18 -7.41
N ILE A 177 -14.17 2.50 -8.50
CA ILE A 177 -13.27 1.58 -9.21
C ILE A 177 -11.99 2.31 -9.60
N HIS A 178 -12.11 3.42 -10.34
CA HIS A 178 -10.97 4.20 -10.80
C HIS A 178 -10.02 4.62 -9.67
N CYS A 179 -10.56 5.10 -8.55
CA CYS A 179 -9.73 5.51 -7.41
C CYS A 179 -9.00 4.32 -6.79
N HIS A 180 -9.69 3.20 -6.57
CA HIS A 180 -9.07 2.02 -5.99
C HIS A 180 -8.03 1.39 -6.94
N GLU A 181 -8.24 1.41 -8.25
CA GLU A 181 -7.25 0.98 -9.24
C GLU A 181 -5.94 1.78 -9.11
N LEU A 182 -6.02 3.11 -9.07
CA LEU A 182 -4.84 3.97 -8.90
C LEU A 182 -4.16 3.76 -7.54
N ILE A 183 -4.95 3.60 -6.47
CA ILE A 183 -4.42 3.37 -5.12
C ILE A 183 -3.71 2.00 -5.03
N ALA A 184 -4.25 0.96 -5.67
CA ALA A 184 -3.59 -0.35 -5.73
C ALA A 184 -2.25 -0.26 -6.47
N ARG A 185 -2.19 0.41 -7.63
CA ARG A 185 -0.92 0.63 -8.34
C ARG A 185 0.07 1.43 -7.51
N PHE A 186 -0.37 2.46 -6.78
CA PHE A 186 0.47 3.21 -5.84
C PHE A 186 1.12 2.29 -4.81
N HIS A 187 0.33 1.46 -4.12
CA HIS A 187 0.88 0.53 -3.12
C HIS A 187 1.85 -0.47 -3.75
N ILE A 188 1.53 -1.03 -4.93
CA ILE A 188 2.42 -1.96 -5.63
C ILE A 188 3.77 -1.32 -5.97
N VAL A 189 3.77 -0.09 -6.47
CA VAL A 189 5.01 0.64 -6.78
C VAL A 189 5.78 0.96 -5.50
N SER A 190 5.12 1.41 -4.44
CA SER A 190 5.74 1.71 -3.15
C SER A 190 6.48 0.50 -2.56
N LEU A 191 5.95 -0.72 -2.72
CA LEU A 191 6.61 -1.95 -2.28
C LEU A 191 7.97 -2.18 -2.93
N HIS A 192 8.17 -1.68 -4.14
CA HIS A 192 9.43 -1.79 -4.86
C HIS A 192 10.36 -0.59 -4.60
N GLU A 193 9.83 0.63 -4.76
CA GLU A 193 10.62 1.87 -4.71
C GLU A 193 11.10 2.21 -3.30
N LEU A 194 10.37 1.78 -2.26
CA LEU A 194 10.65 2.14 -0.86
C LEU A 194 11.20 0.99 -0.02
N LYS A 195 11.47 -0.17 -0.62
CA LYS A 195 11.92 -1.38 0.10
C LYS A 195 13.20 -1.18 0.92
N ASP A 196 14.09 -0.29 0.48
CA ASP A 196 15.38 -0.01 1.12
C ASP A 196 15.29 1.19 2.09
N GLN A 197 14.12 1.79 2.26
CA GLN A 197 13.92 2.94 3.15
C GLN A 197 13.68 2.48 4.60
N PRO A 198 14.44 2.97 5.58
CA PRO A 198 14.38 2.47 6.96
C PRO A 198 13.02 2.70 7.65
N ALA A 199 12.32 3.77 7.26
CA ALA A 199 11.01 4.11 7.81
C ALA A 199 9.83 3.41 7.11
N PHE A 200 10.09 2.63 6.05
CA PHE A 200 9.05 1.98 5.27
C PHE A 200 8.67 0.61 5.86
N SER A 201 7.38 0.41 6.12
CA SER A 201 6.85 -0.88 6.58
C SER A 201 6.17 -1.60 5.41
N CYS A 202 6.89 -2.55 4.82
CA CYS A 202 6.34 -3.40 3.75
C CYS A 202 5.08 -4.14 4.20
N GLN A 203 5.06 -4.67 5.43
CA GLN A 203 3.90 -5.38 5.97
C GLN A 203 2.64 -4.50 6.00
N GLN A 204 2.74 -3.26 6.50
CA GLN A 204 1.61 -2.34 6.50
C GLN A 204 1.16 -1.99 5.07
N GLU A 205 2.12 -1.85 4.16
CA GLU A 205 1.82 -1.52 2.77
C GLU A 205 1.08 -2.65 2.06
N ILE A 206 1.48 -3.90 2.31
CA ILE A 206 0.80 -5.12 1.84
C ILE A 206 -0.59 -5.22 2.44
N GLU A 207 -0.75 -4.98 3.74
CA GLU A 207 -2.07 -4.97 4.39
C GLU A 207 -3.02 -3.95 3.74
N GLN A 208 -2.51 -2.76 3.40
CA GLN A 208 -3.30 -1.76 2.67
C GLN A 208 -3.63 -2.22 1.26
N LEU A 209 -2.65 -2.76 0.51
CA LEU A 209 -2.88 -3.29 -0.84
C LEU A 209 -3.93 -4.41 -0.84
N SER A 210 -3.84 -5.38 0.06
CA SER A 210 -4.81 -6.48 0.18
C SER A 210 -6.22 -5.96 0.42
N LYS A 211 -6.38 -4.94 1.27
CA LYS A 211 -7.69 -4.30 1.51
C LYS A 211 -8.22 -3.59 0.27
N VAL A 212 -7.35 -2.93 -0.49
CA VAL A 212 -7.74 -2.24 -1.74
C VAL A 212 -8.17 -3.25 -2.79
N LEU A 213 -7.38 -4.32 -3.00
CA LEU A 213 -7.70 -5.38 -3.95
C LEU A 213 -8.99 -6.10 -3.56
N TYR A 214 -9.21 -6.42 -2.28
CA TYR A 214 -10.46 -7.01 -1.81
C TYR A 214 -11.67 -6.15 -2.18
N THR A 215 -11.62 -4.84 -1.93
CA THR A 215 -12.69 -3.91 -2.33
C THR A 215 -12.85 -3.85 -3.85
N LEU A 216 -11.77 -3.85 -4.64
CA LEU A 216 -11.86 -3.92 -6.10
C LEU A 216 -12.57 -5.19 -6.58
N GLY A 217 -12.28 -6.34 -5.97
CA GLY A 217 -12.95 -7.60 -6.30
C GLY A 217 -14.47 -7.49 -6.14
N GLN A 218 -14.91 -6.94 -5.01
CA GLN A 218 -16.34 -6.70 -4.75
C GLN A 218 -16.97 -5.71 -5.75
N LEU A 219 -16.26 -4.65 -6.12
CA LEU A 219 -16.73 -3.67 -7.10
C LEU A 219 -16.87 -4.30 -8.51
N TYR A 220 -15.92 -5.15 -8.91
CA TYR A 220 -15.98 -5.87 -10.18
C TYR A 220 -17.10 -6.91 -10.19
N ASP A 221 -17.24 -7.69 -9.12
CA ASP A 221 -18.34 -8.66 -8.99
C ASP A 221 -19.70 -7.96 -9.08
N TYR A 222 -19.84 -6.78 -8.46
CA TYR A 222 -21.04 -5.96 -8.57
C TYR A 222 -21.30 -5.49 -10.01
N ASN A 223 -20.28 -4.99 -10.72
CA ASN A 223 -20.40 -4.58 -12.11
C ASN A 223 -20.78 -5.76 -13.02
N TRP A 224 -20.18 -6.94 -12.78
CA TRP A 224 -20.53 -8.17 -13.48
C TRP A 224 -22.00 -8.54 -13.28
N LEU A 225 -22.50 -8.53 -12.04
CA LEU A 225 -23.92 -8.75 -11.74
C LEU A 225 -24.86 -7.73 -12.41
N LYS A 226 -24.36 -6.55 -12.74
CA LYS A 226 -25.09 -5.50 -13.48
C LYS A 226 -24.87 -5.57 -14.99
N ASN A 227 -24.22 -6.62 -15.51
CA ASN A 227 -23.82 -6.77 -16.91
C ASN A 227 -22.99 -5.57 -17.43
N ARG A 228 -22.12 -5.01 -16.59
CA ARG A 228 -21.18 -3.94 -16.92
C ARG A 228 -19.76 -4.47 -16.95
N VAL A 229 -18.98 -4.01 -17.92
CA VAL A 229 -17.58 -4.40 -18.09
C VAL A 229 -16.68 -3.36 -17.46
N SER A 230 -15.71 -3.80 -16.67
CA SER A 230 -14.67 -2.94 -16.08
C SER A 230 -13.37 -3.12 -16.86
N LEU A 231 -12.90 -2.05 -17.50
CA LEU A 231 -11.79 -2.11 -18.47
C LEU A 231 -10.53 -2.77 -17.90
N HIS A 232 -10.11 -2.39 -16.69
CA HIS A 232 -8.86 -2.87 -16.09
C HIS A 232 -9.05 -4.06 -15.14
N GLU A 233 -10.24 -4.64 -15.01
CA GLU A 233 -10.48 -5.80 -14.13
C GLU A 233 -9.42 -6.91 -14.31
N PRO A 234 -9.02 -7.31 -15.54
CA PRO A 234 -8.02 -8.36 -15.72
C PRO A 234 -6.67 -8.05 -15.06
N GLU A 235 -6.26 -6.77 -15.05
CA GLU A 235 -5.02 -6.34 -14.41
C GLU A 235 -5.06 -6.59 -12.91
N PHE A 236 -6.14 -6.17 -12.25
CA PHE A 236 -6.25 -6.25 -10.80
C PHE A 236 -6.58 -7.66 -10.31
N ARG A 237 -7.33 -8.45 -11.09
CA ARG A 237 -7.47 -9.90 -10.87
C ARG A 237 -6.14 -10.62 -10.92
N ALA A 238 -5.26 -10.25 -11.86
CA ALA A 238 -3.90 -10.78 -11.90
C ALA A 238 -3.09 -10.40 -10.65
N TYR A 239 -3.22 -9.17 -10.13
CA TYR A 239 -2.57 -8.77 -8.88
C TYR A 239 -3.11 -9.52 -7.66
N MET A 240 -4.41 -9.79 -7.58
CA MET A 240 -5.00 -10.64 -6.53
C MET A 240 -4.36 -12.04 -6.52
N VAL A 241 -4.26 -12.68 -7.69
CA VAL A 241 -3.60 -13.99 -7.82
C VAL A 241 -2.15 -13.94 -7.36
N LEU A 242 -1.40 -12.91 -7.77
CA LEU A 242 0.01 -12.78 -7.43
C LEU A 242 0.25 -12.41 -5.96
N LEU A 243 -0.65 -11.67 -5.32
CA LEU A 243 -0.53 -11.36 -3.89
C LEU A 243 -0.86 -12.59 -3.02
N SER A 244 -1.62 -13.53 -3.59
CA SER A 244 -1.95 -14.83 -3.01
C SER A 244 -1.09 -15.96 -3.59
N LEU A 245 0.14 -15.69 -4.04
CA LEU A 245 0.98 -16.66 -4.75
C LEU A 245 1.24 -17.95 -3.94
N GLY A 246 1.32 -17.82 -2.61
CA GLY A 246 1.46 -18.95 -1.73
C GLY A 246 0.15 -19.68 -1.45
N ASP A 247 -1.00 -19.00 -1.51
CA ASP A 247 -2.27 -19.56 -1.06
C ASP A 247 -2.87 -20.48 -2.15
N PRO A 248 -2.99 -21.80 -1.91
CA PRO A 248 -3.60 -22.70 -2.87
C PRO A 248 -5.11 -22.43 -3.07
N ALA A 249 -5.77 -21.77 -2.11
CA ALA A 249 -7.21 -21.54 -2.11
C ALA A 249 -7.67 -20.50 -3.14
N ILE A 250 -6.75 -19.71 -3.74
CA ILE A 250 -7.11 -18.76 -4.80
C ILE A 250 -7.82 -19.44 -5.98
N SER A 251 -7.56 -20.73 -6.20
CA SER A 251 -8.24 -21.53 -7.22
C SER A 251 -9.76 -21.52 -7.04
N MET A 252 -10.25 -21.49 -5.79
CA MET A 252 -11.67 -21.42 -5.49
C MET A 252 -12.27 -20.06 -5.86
N GLU A 253 -11.55 -18.98 -5.59
CA GLU A 253 -11.99 -17.63 -6.00
C GLU A 253 -12.06 -17.53 -7.53
N THR A 254 -11.11 -18.13 -8.25
CA THR A 254 -11.11 -18.07 -9.73
C THR A 254 -12.29 -18.78 -10.38
N LEU A 255 -12.98 -19.70 -9.67
CA LEU A 255 -14.19 -20.36 -10.17
C LEU A 255 -15.38 -19.41 -10.29
N THR A 256 -15.37 -18.28 -9.56
CA THR A 256 -16.45 -17.29 -9.66
C THR A 256 -16.23 -16.30 -10.80
N TRP A 257 -15.05 -16.31 -11.44
CA TRP A 257 -14.70 -15.37 -12.50
C TRP A 257 -15.23 -15.86 -13.85
N SER A 258 -15.54 -14.91 -14.73
CA SER A 258 -16.00 -15.26 -16.08
C SER A 258 -14.88 -15.87 -16.92
N ALA A 259 -15.25 -16.71 -17.88
CA ALA A 259 -14.30 -17.29 -18.85
C ALA A 259 -13.51 -16.20 -19.59
N GLU A 260 -14.16 -15.08 -19.94
CA GLU A 260 -13.51 -13.97 -20.63
C GLU A 260 -12.35 -13.36 -19.80
N ILE A 261 -12.53 -13.20 -18.49
CA ILE A 261 -11.49 -12.71 -17.58
C ILE A 261 -10.36 -13.73 -17.45
N LEU A 262 -10.69 -15.00 -17.27
CA LEU A 262 -9.71 -16.08 -17.15
C LEU A 262 -8.85 -16.24 -18.41
N GLU A 263 -9.40 -15.96 -19.58
CA GLU A 263 -8.69 -16.03 -20.86
C GLU A 263 -7.74 -14.85 -21.10
N LYS A 264 -7.89 -13.73 -20.39
CA LYS A 264 -7.03 -12.56 -20.60
C LYS A 264 -5.56 -12.91 -20.35
N PRO A 265 -4.63 -12.47 -21.22
CA PRO A 265 -3.22 -12.87 -21.15
C PRO A 265 -2.54 -12.59 -19.80
N ILE A 266 -2.89 -11.46 -19.16
CA ILE A 266 -2.32 -11.06 -17.86
C ILE A 266 -2.77 -11.99 -16.74
N VAL A 267 -4.05 -12.38 -16.72
CA VAL A 267 -4.65 -13.32 -15.76
C VAL A 267 -4.06 -14.71 -15.96
N ARG A 268 -4.01 -15.22 -17.20
CA ARG A 268 -3.37 -16.51 -17.50
C ARG A 268 -1.90 -16.56 -17.07
N THR A 269 -1.18 -15.45 -17.23
CA THR A 269 0.22 -15.35 -16.79
C THR A 269 0.31 -15.42 -15.28
N ALA A 270 -0.55 -14.71 -14.54
CA ALA A 270 -0.61 -14.76 -13.08
C ALA A 270 -0.96 -16.17 -12.56
N LEU A 271 -1.98 -16.82 -13.13
CA LEU A 271 -2.37 -18.19 -12.78
C LEU A 271 -1.26 -19.20 -13.07
N THR A 272 -0.56 -19.04 -14.20
CA THR A 272 0.60 -19.88 -14.53
C THR A 272 1.70 -19.72 -13.47
N LEU A 273 2.02 -18.48 -13.08
CA LEU A 273 3.00 -18.20 -12.05
C LEU A 273 2.59 -18.77 -10.68
N HIS A 274 1.32 -18.63 -10.31
CA HIS A 274 0.77 -19.24 -9.10
C HIS A 274 0.94 -20.76 -9.11
N SER A 275 0.56 -21.44 -10.20
CA SER A 275 0.71 -22.90 -10.32
C SER A 275 2.16 -23.37 -10.20
N TYR A 276 3.12 -22.59 -10.73
CA TYR A 276 4.54 -22.92 -10.68
C TYR A 276 5.17 -22.65 -9.31
N ALA A 277 4.56 -21.76 -8.51
CA ALA A 277 5.00 -21.45 -7.16
C ALA A 277 4.53 -22.49 -6.13
N GLN A 278 3.44 -23.23 -6.41
CA GLN A 278 2.92 -24.27 -5.51
C GLN A 278 3.95 -25.39 -5.27
N ARG A 279 4.01 -25.88 -4.02
CA ARG A 279 4.96 -26.91 -3.57
C ARG A 279 4.48 -27.63 -2.30
N ASN A 280 5.16 -28.72 -1.95
CA ASN A 280 4.88 -29.56 -0.77
C ASN A 280 6.06 -29.68 0.21
N ASN A 281 6.95 -28.68 0.20
CA ASN A 281 8.16 -28.68 1.02
C ASN A 281 8.30 -27.42 1.90
N HIS A 282 7.18 -26.82 2.27
CA HIS A 282 7.13 -25.82 3.34
C HIS A 282 7.50 -26.50 4.67
N THR A 283 8.35 -25.86 5.48
CA THR A 283 8.62 -26.37 6.82
C THR A 283 7.45 -26.01 7.72
N GLU A 284 7.02 -26.96 8.55
CA GLU A 284 6.04 -26.73 9.61
C GLU A 284 6.65 -25.90 10.75
N GLN A 285 7.00 -24.64 10.51
CA GLN A 285 7.24 -23.72 11.62
C GLN A 285 5.99 -22.86 11.81
N LYS A 286 5.08 -23.37 12.65
CA LYS A 286 4.07 -22.56 13.35
C LYS A 286 4.79 -21.63 14.33
N SER A 287 5.53 -20.65 13.83
CA SER A 287 6.04 -19.60 14.68
C SER A 287 4.85 -18.73 15.07
N LYS A 288 4.37 -18.86 16.31
CA LYS A 288 3.14 -18.22 16.83
C LYS A 288 3.16 -16.67 16.75
N ASN A 289 4.28 -16.07 16.42
CA ASN A 289 4.52 -14.62 16.48
C ASN A 289 4.92 -13.97 15.14
N ILE A 290 4.91 -14.73 14.03
CA ILE A 290 5.32 -14.20 12.73
C ILE A 290 4.16 -14.36 11.75
N ASP A 291 3.58 -13.23 11.33
CA ASP A 291 2.54 -13.18 10.32
C ASP A 291 3.15 -13.53 8.94
N LEU A 292 3.14 -14.82 8.63
CA LEU A 292 3.67 -15.41 7.40
C LEU A 292 2.70 -15.23 6.21
N SER A 293 1.83 -14.22 6.19
CA SER A 293 0.78 -14.08 5.16
C SER A 293 1.29 -14.07 3.69
N LEU A 294 2.57 -13.75 3.46
CA LEU A 294 3.21 -13.85 2.14
C LEU A 294 3.91 -15.18 1.86
N ILE A 295 4.19 -15.98 2.89
CA ILE A 295 4.82 -17.29 2.76
C ILE A 295 3.76 -18.28 3.19
N SER A 296 2.99 -18.80 2.23
CA SER A 296 2.07 -19.88 2.55
C SER A 296 2.79 -20.97 3.33
N SER A 297 2.17 -21.38 4.41
CA SER A 297 2.61 -22.47 5.27
C SER A 297 1.92 -23.79 4.91
N ILE A 298 1.10 -23.78 3.85
CA ILE A 298 0.27 -24.91 3.44
C ILE A 298 0.99 -25.69 2.34
N ASN A 299 1.30 -26.95 2.63
CA ASN A 299 1.82 -27.87 1.63
C ASN A 299 0.68 -28.31 0.70
N THR A 300 0.92 -28.20 -0.61
CA THR A 300 -0.05 -28.62 -1.63
C THR A 300 0.39 -29.96 -2.23
N GLU A 301 -0.44 -31.00 -2.07
CA GLU A 301 -0.17 -32.33 -2.61
C GLU A 301 -0.09 -32.31 -4.15
N GLY A 302 0.79 -33.14 -4.72
CA GLY A 302 0.98 -33.20 -6.17
C GLY A 302 1.58 -31.93 -6.81
N ALA A 303 1.94 -30.92 -6.01
CA ALA A 303 2.44 -29.66 -6.54
C ALA A 303 3.83 -29.81 -7.18
N PRO A 304 4.03 -29.29 -8.40
CA PRO A 304 5.22 -29.58 -9.20
C PRO A 304 6.47 -28.80 -8.77
N ASN A 305 6.33 -27.69 -8.02
CA ASN A 305 7.43 -26.80 -7.64
C ASN A 305 8.32 -26.43 -8.85
N PHE A 306 7.73 -25.92 -9.93
CA PHE A 306 8.43 -25.61 -11.18
C PHE A 306 9.20 -24.28 -11.13
N TYR A 307 10.11 -24.12 -10.17
CA TYR A 307 10.87 -22.88 -9.93
C TYR A 307 11.67 -22.39 -11.15
N THR A 308 12.25 -23.27 -11.98
CA THR A 308 12.96 -22.85 -13.20
C THR A 308 12.02 -22.26 -14.26
N ARG A 309 10.82 -22.84 -14.42
CA ARG A 309 9.78 -22.30 -15.32
C ARG A 309 9.19 -21.02 -14.74
N PHE A 310 9.01 -20.95 -13.42
CA PHE A 310 8.62 -19.73 -12.72
C PHE A 310 9.55 -18.58 -13.09
N PHE A 311 10.86 -18.71 -12.85
CA PHE A 311 11.84 -17.66 -13.18
C PHE A 311 11.91 -17.32 -14.68
N LYS A 312 11.64 -18.29 -15.57
CA LYS A 312 11.55 -18.04 -17.01
C LYS A 312 10.35 -17.18 -17.37
N VAL A 313 9.19 -17.44 -16.78
CA VAL A 313 7.97 -16.65 -17.00
C VAL A 313 8.12 -15.25 -16.39
N THR A 314 8.63 -15.14 -15.16
CA THR A 314 8.83 -13.83 -14.50
C THR A 314 9.75 -12.91 -15.31
N LYS A 315 10.82 -13.44 -15.93
CA LYS A 315 11.71 -12.66 -16.80
C LYS A 315 11.09 -12.30 -18.16
N SER A 316 10.06 -13.04 -18.61
CA SER A 316 9.45 -12.83 -19.92
C SER A 316 8.71 -11.48 -19.99
N PHE A 317 8.45 -10.99 -21.20
CA PHE A 317 7.66 -9.77 -21.41
C PHE A 317 6.19 -9.90 -20.98
N LYS A 318 5.71 -11.11 -20.69
CA LYS A 318 4.33 -11.35 -20.22
C LYS A 318 4.13 -10.85 -18.78
N THR A 319 5.19 -10.85 -17.98
CA THR A 319 5.18 -10.30 -16.62
C THR A 319 5.48 -8.81 -16.70
N THR A 320 4.49 -7.99 -16.35
CA THR A 320 4.63 -6.53 -16.32
C THR A 320 5.51 -6.08 -15.16
N PHE A 321 5.89 -4.80 -15.14
CA PHE A 321 6.63 -4.21 -14.03
C PHE A 321 5.88 -4.37 -12.70
N LEU A 322 4.60 -3.99 -12.63
CA LEU A 322 3.80 -4.09 -11.41
C LEU A 322 3.59 -5.53 -10.95
N MET A 323 3.41 -6.49 -11.88
CA MET A 323 3.42 -7.91 -11.52
C MET A 323 4.76 -8.30 -10.88
N ALA A 324 5.89 -7.84 -11.45
CA ALA A 324 7.21 -8.12 -10.91
C ALA A 324 7.41 -7.51 -9.52
N CYS A 325 6.91 -6.30 -9.24
CA CYS A 325 6.95 -5.70 -7.90
C CYS A 325 6.28 -6.60 -6.85
N ILE A 326 5.15 -7.23 -7.18
CA ILE A 326 4.47 -8.18 -6.29
C ILE A 326 5.27 -9.49 -6.17
N ILE A 327 5.70 -10.06 -7.29
CA ILE A 327 6.44 -11.33 -7.34
C ILE A 327 7.75 -11.25 -6.55
N ASP A 328 8.41 -10.10 -6.58
CA ASP A 328 9.64 -9.81 -5.85
C ASP A 328 9.50 -10.11 -4.35
N LEU A 329 8.30 -9.97 -3.76
CA LEU A 329 7.99 -10.33 -2.36
C LEU A 329 8.17 -11.82 -2.05
N PHE A 330 7.98 -12.68 -3.06
CA PHE A 330 7.94 -14.13 -2.90
C PHE A 330 9.25 -14.82 -3.31
N LEU A 331 10.18 -14.11 -3.95
CA LEU A 331 11.41 -14.73 -4.48
C LEU A 331 12.27 -15.39 -3.41
N PRO A 332 12.49 -14.82 -2.20
CA PRO A 332 13.24 -15.52 -1.16
C PRO A 332 12.61 -16.87 -0.84
N SER A 333 11.29 -16.89 -0.62
CA SER A 333 10.54 -18.12 -0.35
C SER A 333 10.69 -19.13 -1.49
N ILE A 334 10.48 -18.72 -2.74
CA ILE A 334 10.58 -19.60 -3.91
C ILE A 334 11.99 -20.18 -4.05
N ARG A 335 13.04 -19.38 -3.85
CA ARG A 335 14.44 -19.83 -3.87
C ARG A 335 14.71 -20.85 -2.76
N THR A 336 14.20 -20.63 -1.56
CA THR A 336 14.32 -21.60 -0.47
C THR A 336 13.63 -22.92 -0.79
N GLY A 337 12.41 -22.88 -1.36
CA GLY A 337 11.71 -24.10 -1.78
C GLY A 337 12.41 -24.84 -2.91
N ALA A 338 13.05 -24.11 -3.83
CA ALA A 338 13.89 -24.70 -4.87
C ALA A 338 15.10 -25.42 -4.24
N LEU A 339 15.83 -24.77 -3.35
CA LEU A 339 16.97 -25.38 -2.64
C LEU A 339 16.56 -26.62 -1.82
N LYS A 340 15.42 -26.56 -1.13
CA LYS A 340 14.85 -27.70 -0.38
C LYS A 340 14.47 -28.87 -1.28
N ALA A 341 13.98 -28.62 -2.49
CA ALA A 341 13.71 -29.66 -3.46
C ALA A 341 15.01 -30.24 -4.02
N MET A 342 15.93 -29.38 -4.44
CA MET A 342 17.23 -29.78 -4.99
C MET A 342 18.02 -30.65 -4.02
N LYS A 343 18.14 -30.27 -2.74
CA LYS A 343 18.95 -31.02 -1.77
C LYS A 343 18.53 -32.48 -1.61
N LYS A 344 17.24 -32.81 -1.85
CA LYS A 344 16.74 -34.19 -1.80
C LYS A 344 17.27 -35.05 -2.94
N SER A 345 17.69 -34.45 -4.05
CA SER A 345 18.24 -35.15 -5.21
C SER A 345 19.76 -35.34 -5.15
N TYR A 346 20.47 -34.57 -4.31
CA TYR A 346 21.94 -34.67 -4.18
C TYR A 346 22.34 -35.44 -2.91
N LEU A 347 22.91 -36.64 -3.11
CA LEU A 347 23.64 -37.40 -2.09
C LEU A 347 24.92 -36.67 -1.65
N SER A 348 25.36 -36.91 -0.41
CA SER A 348 26.59 -36.32 0.14
C SER A 348 27.87 -36.78 -0.57
N ALA A 349 27.81 -37.87 -1.32
CA ALA A 349 28.93 -38.39 -2.10
C ALA A 349 29.05 -37.77 -3.50
N HIS A 350 28.03 -37.03 -3.97
CA HIS A 350 28.14 -36.34 -5.26
C HIS A 350 29.03 -35.10 -5.16
N ALA A 351 29.59 -34.71 -6.31
CA ALA A 351 30.28 -33.45 -6.45
C ALA A 351 29.36 -32.27 -6.10
N ASN A 352 29.96 -31.20 -5.60
CA ASN A 352 29.28 -29.94 -5.33
C ASN A 352 28.66 -29.37 -6.62
N ILE A 353 27.56 -28.64 -6.48
CA ILE A 353 26.89 -28.00 -7.60
C ILE A 353 27.74 -26.83 -8.08
N PRO A 354 28.00 -26.67 -9.39
CA PRO A 354 28.68 -25.48 -9.91
C PRO A 354 27.94 -24.20 -9.51
N PHE A 355 28.69 -23.19 -9.05
CA PHE A 355 28.11 -21.94 -8.56
C PHE A 355 27.30 -21.22 -9.65
N THR A 356 27.80 -21.25 -10.89
CA THR A 356 27.15 -20.70 -12.09
C THR A 356 25.82 -21.39 -12.41
N ASP A 357 25.73 -22.71 -12.23
CA ASP A 357 24.48 -23.43 -12.42
C ASP A 357 23.45 -23.09 -11.36
N LEU A 358 23.87 -22.99 -10.09
CA LEU A 358 22.97 -22.60 -9.01
C LEU A 358 22.45 -21.17 -9.21
N SER A 359 23.31 -20.24 -9.60
CA SER A 359 22.96 -18.87 -9.98
C SER A 359 21.90 -18.82 -11.08
N ARG A 360 22.09 -19.62 -12.15
CA ARG A 360 21.14 -19.74 -13.25
C ARG A 360 19.80 -20.35 -12.82
N ILE A 361 19.82 -21.41 -12.02
CA ILE A 361 18.62 -22.12 -11.55
C ILE A 361 17.76 -21.24 -10.63
N LEU A 362 18.40 -20.56 -9.66
CA LEU A 362 17.73 -19.68 -8.69
C LEU A 362 17.48 -18.27 -9.21
N SER A 363 17.94 -17.99 -10.44
CA SER A 363 17.81 -16.69 -11.09
C SER A 363 18.35 -15.55 -10.22
N VAL A 364 19.60 -15.67 -9.80
CA VAL A 364 20.32 -14.65 -9.02
C VAL A 364 21.38 -14.02 -9.92
N PRO A 365 21.27 -12.74 -10.31
CA PRO A 365 22.17 -12.17 -11.32
C PRO A 365 23.58 -11.87 -10.80
N TYR A 366 23.73 -11.59 -9.50
CA TYR A 366 25.00 -11.19 -8.90
C TYR A 366 25.53 -12.27 -7.95
N ASP A 367 26.82 -12.56 -8.06
CA ASP A 367 27.48 -13.58 -7.24
C ASP A 367 27.42 -13.23 -5.75
N GLU A 368 27.55 -11.94 -5.40
CA GLU A 368 27.43 -11.45 -4.01
C GLU A 368 26.09 -11.81 -3.38
N ASP A 369 25.00 -11.68 -4.14
CA ASP A 369 23.65 -12.00 -3.65
C ASP A 369 23.49 -13.50 -3.45
N LEU A 370 24.01 -14.32 -4.36
CA LEU A 370 23.96 -15.77 -4.21
C LEU A 370 24.83 -16.23 -3.03
N ILE A 371 26.00 -15.62 -2.82
CA ILE A 371 26.84 -15.88 -1.64
C ILE A 371 26.05 -15.57 -0.36
N LYS A 372 25.36 -14.43 -0.28
CA LYS A 372 24.53 -14.06 0.88
C LYS A 372 23.38 -15.06 1.10
N ILE A 373 22.67 -15.46 0.05
CA ILE A 373 21.59 -16.48 0.11
C ILE A 373 22.14 -17.83 0.57
N CYS A 374 23.30 -18.25 0.05
CA CYS A 374 23.93 -19.50 0.46
C CYS A 374 24.32 -19.45 1.95
N LYS A 375 24.95 -18.36 2.40
CA LYS A 375 25.34 -18.16 3.81
C LYS A 375 24.13 -18.13 4.74
N SER A 376 23.03 -17.46 4.38
CA SER A 376 21.82 -17.39 5.22
C SER A 376 21.14 -18.75 5.39
N HIS A 377 21.33 -19.66 4.43
CA HIS A 377 20.86 -21.04 4.52
C HIS A 377 21.93 -22.04 5.02
N GLY A 378 23.08 -21.57 5.49
CA GLY A 378 24.16 -22.42 6.01
C GLY A 378 24.86 -23.29 4.95
N LEU A 379 24.78 -22.91 3.67
CA LEU A 379 25.45 -23.61 2.57
C LEU A 379 26.93 -23.26 2.52
N GLN A 380 27.78 -24.27 2.38
CA GLN A 380 29.21 -24.09 2.20
C GLN A 380 29.53 -23.80 0.73
N ILE A 381 30.38 -22.80 0.50
CA ILE A 381 30.80 -22.37 -0.83
C ILE A 381 32.30 -22.62 -0.95
N ALA A 382 32.70 -23.32 -2.01
CA ALA A 382 34.10 -23.51 -2.35
C ALA A 382 34.58 -22.37 -3.27
N PHE A 383 35.76 -21.82 -2.97
CA PHE A 383 36.36 -20.71 -3.70
C PHE A 383 37.68 -21.14 -4.35
N LYS A 384 38.00 -20.53 -5.49
CA LYS A 384 39.33 -20.57 -6.11
C LYS A 384 39.85 -19.14 -6.16
N GLY A 385 40.73 -18.79 -5.22
CA GLY A 385 41.02 -17.38 -4.93
C GLY A 385 39.77 -16.70 -4.37
N GLU A 386 39.38 -15.56 -4.94
CA GLU A 386 38.17 -14.83 -4.55
C GLU A 386 36.90 -15.29 -5.30
N GLN A 387 37.03 -16.13 -6.33
CA GLN A 387 35.90 -16.53 -7.15
C GLN A 387 35.18 -17.75 -6.57
N PRO A 388 33.84 -17.70 -6.40
CA PRO A 388 33.06 -18.85 -5.97
C PRO A 388 32.92 -19.87 -7.11
N VAL A 389 33.25 -21.13 -6.84
CA VAL A 389 33.31 -22.20 -7.87
C VAL A 389 32.16 -23.19 -7.72
N SER A 390 31.86 -23.61 -6.49
CA SER A 390 30.81 -24.60 -6.25
C SER A 390 30.15 -24.43 -4.87
N VAL A 391 28.95 -24.99 -4.73
CA VAL A 391 28.17 -24.97 -3.49
C VAL A 391 27.88 -26.39 -3.06
N ALA A 392 28.19 -26.70 -1.80
CA ALA A 392 27.81 -27.97 -1.20
C ALA A 392 26.30 -27.95 -0.93
N LEU A 393 25.55 -28.75 -1.70
CA LEU A 393 24.11 -28.95 -1.50
C LEU A 393 23.83 -30.45 -1.46
N ASN A 394 23.38 -30.95 -0.31
CA ASN A 394 23.05 -32.37 -0.15
C ASN A 394 21.98 -32.61 0.93
N LYS A 395 21.49 -33.85 1.01
CA LYS A 395 20.43 -34.26 1.94
C LYS A 395 20.67 -33.92 3.42
N ARG A 396 21.92 -33.82 3.87
CA ARG A 396 22.27 -33.59 5.29
C ARG A 396 22.14 -32.13 5.72
N ILE A 397 22.08 -31.21 4.77
CA ILE A 397 22.05 -29.78 5.06
C ILE A 397 20.64 -29.37 5.50
N LEU A 398 20.57 -28.66 6.62
CA LEU A 398 19.35 -27.99 7.06
C LEU A 398 19.21 -26.66 6.32
N ILE A 399 18.07 -26.46 5.65
CA ILE A 399 17.76 -25.21 4.96
C ILE A 399 16.66 -24.52 5.75
N HIS A 400 17.04 -23.43 6.40
CA HIS A 400 16.11 -22.59 7.15
C HIS A 400 15.14 -21.88 6.20
N ASP A 401 13.91 -21.63 6.64
CA ASP A 401 13.01 -20.74 5.91
C ASP A 401 13.55 -19.31 5.93
N PRO A 402 13.32 -18.53 4.86
CA PRO A 402 13.75 -17.16 4.84
C PRO A 402 12.99 -16.41 5.93
N LEU A 403 13.69 -15.56 6.68
CA LEU A 403 13.01 -14.61 7.55
C LEU A 403 12.08 -13.76 6.67
N PRO A 404 10.83 -13.53 7.09
CA PRO A 404 9.98 -12.60 6.39
C PRO A 404 10.68 -11.25 6.45
N MET A 405 10.94 -10.66 5.29
CA MET A 405 11.56 -9.34 5.07
C MET A 405 13.01 -9.27 4.59
N ASP A 406 13.73 -10.38 4.39
CA ASP A 406 15.05 -10.35 3.71
C ASP A 406 14.94 -10.17 2.18
N ASN A 407 14.15 -9.18 1.75
CA ASN A 407 13.89 -8.90 0.34
C ASN A 407 14.95 -7.98 -0.31
N GLN A 408 16.13 -7.91 0.29
CA GLN A 408 17.27 -7.10 -0.18
C GLN A 408 17.76 -7.52 -1.57
N PHE A 409 17.43 -8.74 -2.02
CA PHE A 409 18.04 -9.37 -3.21
C PHE A 409 17.09 -9.51 -4.41
N SER A 410 16.03 -8.71 -4.46
CA SER A 410 15.05 -8.81 -5.55
C SER A 410 15.25 -7.75 -6.64
N TYR A 411 15.55 -8.23 -7.84
CA TYR A 411 16.01 -7.45 -8.99
C TYR A 411 15.09 -7.59 -10.22
N ILE A 412 14.07 -8.47 -10.20
CA ILE A 412 13.25 -8.71 -11.41
C ILE A 412 12.45 -7.45 -11.75
N ALA A 413 11.87 -6.79 -10.74
CA ALA A 413 11.21 -5.50 -10.95
C ALA A 413 12.16 -4.43 -11.51
N ASN A 414 13.41 -4.34 -11.03
CA ASN A 414 14.43 -3.41 -11.55
C ASN A 414 14.66 -3.58 -13.07
N THR A 415 14.75 -4.82 -13.55
CA THR A 415 14.95 -5.10 -14.99
C THR A 415 13.78 -4.68 -15.87
N LYS A 416 12.59 -4.54 -15.27
CA LYS A 416 11.34 -4.21 -15.95
C LYS A 416 10.90 -2.77 -15.70
N HIS A 417 11.60 -2.03 -14.83
CA HIS A 417 11.24 -0.68 -14.47
C HIS A 417 11.18 0.21 -15.72
N PRO A 418 10.05 0.87 -16.01
CA PRO A 418 9.86 1.62 -17.26
C PRO A 418 10.70 2.91 -17.34
N ARG A 419 11.32 3.34 -16.23
CA ARG A 419 12.12 4.58 -16.11
C ARG A 419 11.34 5.83 -16.53
N ILE A 420 10.07 5.87 -16.16
CA ILE A 420 9.18 7.03 -16.28
C ILE A 420 8.81 7.51 -14.88
N PRO A 421 8.30 8.75 -14.72
CA PRO A 421 7.84 9.23 -13.42
C PRO A 421 6.82 8.29 -12.76
N ILE A 422 6.90 8.14 -11.43
CA ILE A 422 6.01 7.26 -10.65
C ILE A 422 4.53 7.61 -10.85
N SER A 423 4.21 8.90 -10.92
CA SER A 423 2.87 9.41 -11.24
C SER A 423 2.34 8.81 -12.54
N ASN A 424 3.19 8.68 -13.56
CA ASN A 424 2.81 8.07 -14.83
C ASN A 424 2.66 6.55 -14.70
N ILE A 425 3.51 5.85 -13.93
CA ILE A 425 3.33 4.40 -13.71
C ILE A 425 1.96 4.12 -13.08
N ILE A 426 1.56 4.95 -12.11
CA ILE A 426 0.27 4.81 -11.41
C ILE A 426 -0.90 5.19 -12.32
N CYS A 427 -0.80 6.30 -13.05
CA CYS A 427 -1.90 6.87 -13.85
C CYS A 427 -2.03 6.29 -15.26
N VAL A 428 -1.11 5.43 -15.72
CA VAL A 428 -1.18 4.81 -17.04
C VAL A 428 -2.17 3.65 -17.06
N ALA A 429 -2.98 3.58 -18.10
CA ALA A 429 -3.71 2.36 -18.48
C ALA A 429 -2.68 1.30 -18.92
N THR A 430 -2.55 0.24 -18.14
CA THR A 430 -1.53 -0.82 -18.31
C THR A 430 -1.66 -1.62 -19.60
N ASP A 431 -2.74 -1.44 -20.37
CA ASP A 431 -2.98 -2.11 -21.65
C ASP A 431 -2.08 -1.65 -22.80
N ASN A 432 -1.24 -0.62 -22.61
CA ASN A 432 -0.26 -0.23 -23.61
C ASN A 432 0.96 -1.18 -23.64
N VAL A 433 0.72 -2.41 -24.10
CA VAL A 433 1.73 -3.39 -24.58
C VAL A 433 2.77 -2.74 -25.52
N LYS A 434 2.44 -1.59 -26.14
CA LYS A 434 3.34 -0.78 -26.97
C LYS A 434 4.53 -0.18 -26.21
N LEU A 435 4.41 0.17 -24.92
CA LEU A 435 5.51 0.73 -24.13
C LEU A 435 6.61 -0.33 -23.87
N GLN A 436 6.23 -1.56 -23.54
CA GLN A 436 7.20 -2.63 -23.26
C GLN A 436 7.89 -3.15 -24.53
N ARG A 437 7.20 -3.19 -25.68
CA ARG A 437 7.78 -3.62 -26.98
C ARG A 437 8.89 -2.68 -27.47
N ARG A 438 8.80 -1.37 -27.21
CA ARG A 438 9.85 -0.41 -27.61
C ARG A 438 11.12 -0.55 -26.78
N HIS A 439 11.02 -0.84 -25.48
CA HIS A 439 12.19 -0.97 -24.61
C HIS A 439 12.96 -2.29 -24.76
N SER A 440 12.27 -3.43 -25.01
CA SER A 440 12.93 -4.71 -25.29
C SER A 440 13.85 -4.64 -26.53
N LYS A 441 13.44 -3.91 -27.57
CA LYS A 441 14.29 -3.68 -28.77
C LYS A 441 15.50 -2.79 -28.47
N LYS A 442 15.36 -1.81 -27.58
CA LYS A 442 16.44 -0.88 -27.19
C LYS A 442 17.50 -1.57 -26.32
N TYR A 443 17.07 -2.43 -25.40
CA TYR A 443 17.97 -3.21 -24.53
C TYR A 443 18.71 -4.33 -25.29
N LYS A 444 18.05 -5.00 -26.25
CA LYS A 444 18.75 -5.92 -27.17
C LYS A 444 19.80 -5.21 -28.01
N ARG A 445 19.54 -3.97 -28.45
CA ARG A 445 20.52 -3.16 -29.20
C ARG A 445 21.73 -2.76 -28.34
N SER A 446 21.54 -2.37 -27.08
CA SER A 446 22.68 -2.02 -26.21
C SER A 446 23.50 -3.24 -25.77
N ALA A 447 22.86 -4.40 -25.58
CA ALA A 447 23.57 -5.64 -25.25
C ALA A 447 24.39 -6.20 -26.43
N LEU A 448 23.97 -5.97 -27.67
CA LEU A 448 24.72 -6.35 -28.89
C LEU A 448 25.85 -5.38 -29.23
N LEU A 449 25.84 -4.16 -28.69
CA LEU A 449 26.89 -3.14 -28.92
C LEU A 449 28.05 -3.25 -27.91
N ASN A 450 27.87 -3.98 -26.80
CA ASN A 450 28.92 -4.22 -25.79
C ASN A 450 29.66 -5.56 -25.96
N THR A 451 29.45 -6.25 -27.08
CA THR A 451 30.23 -7.43 -27.49
C THR A 451 30.93 -7.13 -28.82
N GLY A 452 31.81 -6.14 -28.82
CA GLY A 452 32.82 -5.96 -29.85
C GLY A 452 34.16 -6.50 -29.34
N PRO A 453 34.99 -7.15 -30.18
CA PRO A 453 36.23 -7.75 -29.72
C PRO A 453 37.24 -6.65 -29.36
N SER A 454 37.74 -6.70 -28.14
CA SER A 454 38.98 -6.05 -27.69
C SER A 454 39.77 -7.06 -26.88
#